data_AF-A0A3D2VVU1-F1
#
_entry.id   AF-A0A3D2VVU1-F1
#
_cell.length_a   1.000
_cell.length_b   1.000
_cell.length_c   1.000
_cell.angle_alpha   90.00
_cell.angle_beta   90.00
_cell.angle_gamma   90.00
#
_symmetry.space_group_name_H-M   'P 1'
#
loop_
_entity.id
_entity.type
_entity.pdbx_description
1 polymer ?
#
loop_
_entity_poly.entity_id
_entity_poly.type
_entity_poly.pdbx_seq_one_letter_code
_entity_poly.pdbx_strand_id
1 'polypeptide(L)'
;MPAFGAAVGRALALGSGNLVRERARYAGGSRRCVCLGESHPHRRFRGKRGRFARLLQHREFPLCRSRQPDFWAGCDRAGWVQFPVQIEPWILTVPRLWLLLAWLSFLPLAFGGTAGWAETADESELKAAYIYRFAQFTTWAEPPSGKFDFCVQGQHSVGEGLRKLRGKTVQGAPVHVVRVDSPEAAKTCHVLFLHPAKRSELVEWVSALAARTILLVSDSPDAFQENVTIVFAVEPNRVTFKINLSQARASGLFLSAQMLKLAQEIR
;
A
#
# COMPACT_ATOMS: atom_id res chain seq x y z
N MET A 1 17.07 17.53 -59.80
CA MET A 1 15.93 18.27 -60.39
C MET A 1 14.74 18.13 -59.43
N PRO A 2 13.99 19.20 -59.16
CA PRO A 2 14.25 20.20 -58.09
C PRO A 2 13.22 20.12 -56.93
N ALA A 3 13.57 20.49 -55.68
CA ALA A 3 13.41 21.79 -54.96
C ALA A 3 11.97 22.01 -54.40
N PHE A 4 11.69 22.56 -53.21
CA PHE A 4 12.16 23.72 -52.42
C PHE A 4 11.88 23.43 -50.91
N GLY A 5 12.64 23.86 -49.89
CA GLY A 5 12.94 25.23 -49.41
C GLY A 5 11.89 25.69 -48.35
N ALA A 6 12.17 26.30 -47.19
CA ALA A 6 13.39 26.80 -46.56
C ALA A 6 13.17 27.17 -45.05
N ALA A 7 14.28 27.21 -44.30
CA ALA A 7 14.75 28.17 -43.26
C ALA A 7 13.85 28.55 -42.05
N VAL A 8 14.22 28.32 -40.76
CA VAL A 8 15.38 28.76 -39.92
C VAL A 8 15.18 30.14 -39.26
N GLY A 9 15.42 30.22 -37.93
CA GLY A 9 15.77 31.48 -37.26
C GLY A 9 15.65 31.47 -35.74
N ARG A 10 16.66 30.95 -35.02
CA ARG A 10 16.92 31.27 -33.60
C ARG A 10 17.75 32.56 -33.54
N ALA A 11 17.42 33.47 -32.62
CA ALA A 11 18.29 34.58 -32.24
C ALA A 11 18.23 34.80 -30.72
N LEU A 12 19.40 34.75 -30.09
CA LEU A 12 19.69 35.26 -28.75
C LEU A 12 20.18 36.70 -28.89
N ALA A 13 19.76 37.60 -28.00
CA ALA A 13 20.50 38.83 -27.71
C ALA A 13 20.19 39.35 -26.29
N LEU A 14 21.26 39.66 -25.58
CA LEU A 14 21.34 40.31 -24.27
C LEU A 14 21.16 41.83 -24.40
N GLY A 15 20.79 42.49 -23.29
CA GLY A 15 21.34 43.82 -22.96
C GLY A 15 20.38 44.98 -22.70
N SER A 16 20.31 45.38 -21.42
CA SER A 16 20.37 46.76 -20.88
C SER A 16 19.38 47.86 -21.34
N GLY A 17 18.80 48.56 -20.35
CA GLY A 17 18.71 50.03 -20.39
C GLY A 17 17.33 50.66 -20.14
N ASN A 18 17.22 51.31 -18.98
CA ASN A 18 16.16 52.19 -18.43
C ASN A 18 15.38 53.13 -19.38
N LEU A 19 14.09 53.35 -19.06
CA LEU A 19 13.32 54.63 -18.99
C LEU A 19 11.85 54.31 -18.63
N VAL A 20 11.34 54.45 -17.40
CA VAL A 20 10.71 55.66 -16.76
C VAL A 20 9.70 56.33 -17.71
N ARG A 21 8.36 56.27 -17.56
CA ARG A 21 7.40 56.83 -16.57
C ARG A 21 6.00 56.35 -17.06
N GLU A 22 5.00 55.99 -16.24
CA GLU A 22 4.07 56.92 -15.60
C GLU A 22 3.15 56.20 -14.60
N ARG A 23 2.75 56.95 -13.56
CA ARG A 23 1.97 56.51 -12.40
C ARG A 23 0.46 56.54 -12.70
N ALA A 24 -0.25 55.51 -12.23
CA ALA A 24 -1.61 55.67 -11.74
C ALA A 24 -1.71 55.05 -10.34
N ARG A 25 -1.87 55.90 -9.33
CA ARG A 25 -2.18 55.53 -7.94
C ARG A 25 -3.64 55.07 -7.87
N TYR A 26 -3.89 53.92 -7.26
CA TYR A 26 -5.11 53.69 -6.50
C TYR A 26 -4.72 53.14 -5.13
N ALA A 27 -5.04 53.94 -4.09
CA ALA A 27 -5.20 53.49 -2.71
C ALA A 27 -6.31 52.42 -2.69
N GLY A 28 -6.32 51.37 -1.88
CA GLY A 28 -5.83 51.15 -0.53
C GLY A 28 -6.84 50.15 0.06
N GLY A 29 -6.38 49.03 0.64
CA GLY A 29 -7.30 48.00 1.13
C GLY A 29 -6.68 46.62 1.29
N SER A 30 -5.61 46.53 2.06
CA SER A 30 -5.00 45.27 2.50
C SER A 30 -6.00 44.42 3.30
N ARG A 31 -6.23 43.17 2.88
CA ARG A 31 -6.46 42.05 3.80
C ARG A 31 -5.76 40.79 3.28
N ARG A 32 -4.44 40.75 3.46
CA ARG A 32 -3.70 39.49 3.57
C ARG A 32 -3.98 38.91 4.95
N CYS A 33 -4.56 37.72 5.01
CA CYS A 33 -4.58 36.94 6.24
C CYS A 33 -3.16 36.43 6.51
N VAL A 34 -2.48 37.05 7.49
CA VAL A 34 -1.23 36.56 8.07
C VAL A 34 -1.60 35.82 9.34
N CYS A 35 -1.24 34.53 9.42
CA CYS A 35 -1.27 33.79 10.68
C CYS A 35 -0.09 34.26 11.54
N LEU A 36 -0.36 35.11 12.53
CA LEU A 36 0.57 35.43 13.61
C LEU A 36 0.44 34.36 14.69
N GLY A 37 1.43 33.47 14.77
CA GLY A 37 1.66 32.57 15.90
C GLY A 37 3.12 32.67 16.29
N GLU A 38 3.39 33.38 17.38
CA GLU A 38 4.74 33.62 17.90
C GLU A 38 5.38 32.32 18.42
N SER A 39 6.55 31.99 17.86
CA SER A 39 7.46 30.98 18.37
C SER A 39 8.63 31.68 19.09
N HIS A 40 8.64 31.65 20.42
CA HIS A 40 9.83 31.95 21.24
C HIS A 40 10.50 30.64 21.68
N PRO A 41 11.77 30.39 21.32
CA PRO A 41 12.66 29.54 22.10
C PRO A 41 13.76 30.37 22.79
N HIS A 42 14.30 29.81 23.87
CA HIS A 42 15.41 30.28 24.72
C HIS A 42 15.06 31.05 26.00
N ARG A 43 14.70 30.30 27.06
CA ARG A 43 15.23 30.56 28.41
C ARG A 43 15.77 29.29 29.05
N ARG A 44 17.04 29.37 29.44
CA ARG A 44 17.82 28.37 30.17
C ARG A 44 17.61 28.65 31.66
N PHE A 45 16.92 27.77 32.39
CA PHE A 45 16.86 27.83 33.86
C PHE A 45 17.66 26.68 34.45
N ARG A 46 18.70 27.04 35.21
CA ARG A 46 19.55 26.17 36.01
C ARG A 46 19.23 26.50 37.47
N GLY A 47 18.71 25.57 38.27
CA GLY A 47 18.45 25.85 39.69
C GLY A 47 17.63 24.82 40.45
N LYS A 48 18.35 24.06 41.28
CA LYS A 48 18.00 23.11 42.34
C LYS A 48 16.66 23.27 43.11
N ARG A 49 16.12 22.08 43.46
CA ARG A 49 15.44 21.63 44.71
C ARG A 49 14.27 22.47 45.26
N GLY A 50 13.15 21.77 45.52
CA GLY A 50 12.28 22.09 46.65
C GLY A 50 10.81 21.90 46.37
N ARG A 51 10.18 21.03 47.17
CA ARG A 51 8.72 20.92 47.39
C ARG A 51 8.08 22.31 47.52
N PHE A 52 6.87 22.51 46.98
CA PHE A 52 5.65 22.64 47.78
C PHE A 52 4.39 22.87 46.91
N ALA A 53 3.29 22.31 47.42
CA ALA A 53 1.91 22.78 47.37
C ALA A 53 1.22 23.10 46.03
N ARG A 54 0.40 22.13 45.59
CA ARG A 54 -1.07 22.14 45.78
C ARG A 54 -1.66 23.54 46.09
N LEU A 55 -2.26 24.18 45.09
CA LEU A 55 -3.50 24.97 45.26
C LEU A 55 -4.22 25.15 43.92
N LEU A 56 -5.53 25.00 44.06
CA LEU A 56 -6.61 25.04 43.09
C LEU A 56 -6.53 26.23 42.13
N GLN A 57 -6.80 25.99 40.84
CA GLN A 57 -7.74 26.85 40.13
C GLN A 57 -8.34 26.12 38.94
N HIS A 58 -9.64 25.85 39.07
CA HIS A 58 -10.57 25.63 37.98
C HIS A 58 -10.27 26.64 36.86
N ARG A 59 -9.88 26.14 35.68
CA ARG A 59 -10.11 26.85 34.44
C ARG A 59 -11.09 26.05 33.62
N GLU A 60 -12.29 26.59 33.60
CA GLU A 60 -13.39 26.26 32.72
C GLU A 60 -12.88 26.27 31.28
N PHE A 61 -13.07 25.14 30.60
CA PHE A 61 -12.93 25.05 29.15
C PHE A 61 -14.16 25.71 28.52
N PRO A 62 -14.03 26.77 27.71
CA PRO A 62 -15.12 27.18 26.85
C PRO A 62 -15.31 26.13 25.74
N LEU A 63 -16.42 25.42 25.86
CA LEU A 63 -17.10 24.70 24.79
C LEU A 63 -17.28 25.62 23.57
N CYS A 64 -16.51 25.43 22.51
CA CYS A 64 -16.92 25.90 21.18
C CYS A 64 -17.90 24.88 20.59
N ARG A 65 -19.16 25.01 21.00
CA ARG A 65 -20.33 24.39 20.40
C ARG A 65 -21.07 25.44 19.57
N SER A 66 -20.90 25.37 18.25
CA SER A 66 -21.85 25.79 17.21
C SER A 66 -21.46 24.94 15.98
N ARG A 67 -22.25 24.09 15.33
CA ARG A 67 -23.68 24.01 15.03
C ARG A 67 -24.23 25.32 14.46
N GLN A 68 -23.86 25.60 13.21
CA GLN A 68 -24.87 26.00 12.23
C GLN A 68 -24.49 25.58 10.80
N PRO A 69 -25.37 24.86 10.09
CA PRO A 69 -25.40 24.73 8.64
C PRO A 69 -25.91 26.05 8.03
N ASP A 70 -26.01 26.13 6.70
CA ASP A 70 -26.63 27.26 5.95
C ASP A 70 -25.66 28.35 5.47
N PHE A 71 -24.71 27.97 4.61
CA PHE A 71 -24.07 28.92 3.68
C PHE A 71 -24.10 28.42 2.22
N TRP A 72 -25.23 27.84 1.82
CA TRP A 72 -25.56 27.58 0.42
C TRP A 72 -27.00 28.04 0.16
N ALA A 73 -27.17 29.34 -0.05
CA ALA A 73 -28.35 29.89 -0.71
C ALA A 73 -28.08 31.31 -1.22
N GLY A 74 -28.15 31.49 -2.55
CA GLY A 74 -28.43 32.78 -3.17
C GLY A 74 -27.40 33.27 -4.18
N CYS A 75 -27.48 32.77 -5.43
CA CYS A 75 -27.82 33.60 -6.59
C CYS A 75 -27.89 32.76 -7.89
N ASP A 76 -29.11 32.34 -8.24
CA ASP A 76 -29.51 31.97 -9.60
C ASP A 76 -29.61 33.21 -10.50
N ARG A 77 -29.14 33.12 -11.75
CA ARG A 77 -29.94 33.26 -13.00
C ARG A 77 -29.09 33.60 -14.22
N ALA A 78 -29.55 33.08 -15.37
CA ALA A 78 -29.14 33.31 -16.77
C ALA A 78 -28.07 32.33 -17.30
N GLY A 79 -28.26 31.59 -18.38
CA GLY A 79 -29.37 31.53 -19.32
C GLY A 79 -29.18 30.29 -20.22
N TRP A 80 -30.25 29.51 -20.37
CA TRP A 80 -30.31 28.39 -21.28
C TRP A 80 -30.49 28.93 -22.71
N VAL A 81 -29.55 28.63 -23.59
CA VAL A 81 -29.67 28.93 -25.02
C VAL A 81 -30.34 27.73 -25.69
N GLN A 82 -31.60 27.90 -26.11
CA GLN A 82 -32.33 26.94 -26.91
C GLN A 82 -31.76 26.93 -28.34
N PHE A 83 -31.11 25.84 -28.74
CA PHE A 83 -30.87 25.54 -30.15
C PHE A 83 -32.09 24.81 -30.73
N PRO A 84 -32.72 25.30 -31.80
CA PRO A 84 -33.71 24.53 -32.54
C PRO A 84 -32.98 23.53 -33.45
N VAL A 85 -32.88 22.26 -33.05
CA VAL A 85 -32.53 21.18 -33.98
C VAL A 85 -33.83 20.64 -34.55
N GLN A 86 -34.07 20.98 -35.82
CA GLN A 86 -35.17 20.46 -36.63
C GLN A 86 -34.96 18.95 -36.83
N ILE A 87 -35.95 18.14 -36.42
CA ILE A 87 -35.96 16.69 -36.59
C ILE A 87 -36.74 16.40 -37.88
N GLU A 88 -36.05 15.98 -38.95
CA GLU A 88 -36.71 15.50 -40.17
C GLU A 88 -37.23 14.06 -39.99
N PRO A 89 -38.49 13.77 -40.41
CA PRO A 89 -39.09 12.44 -40.28
C PRO A 89 -39.02 11.68 -41.61
N TRP A 90 -38.00 10.86 -41.85
CA TRP A 90 -37.96 10.00 -43.05
C TRP A 90 -37.46 8.56 -42.88
N ILE A 91 -37.25 8.05 -41.66
CA ILE A 91 -36.77 6.66 -41.49
C ILE A 91 -37.78 5.83 -40.68
N LEU A 92 -38.95 5.59 -41.29
CA LEU A 92 -39.96 4.64 -40.79
C LEU A 92 -40.37 3.63 -41.87
N THR A 93 -39.42 3.01 -42.57
CA THR A 93 -39.73 1.89 -43.51
C THR A 93 -38.64 0.82 -43.64
N VAL A 94 -37.79 0.60 -42.62
CA VAL A 94 -36.80 -0.51 -42.68
C VAL A 94 -36.58 -1.34 -41.38
N PRO A 95 -37.54 -1.52 -40.44
CA PRO A 95 -37.18 -2.06 -39.12
C PRO A 95 -37.16 -3.60 -39.04
N ARG A 96 -37.73 -4.36 -39.98
CA ARG A 96 -37.91 -5.82 -39.77
C ARG A 96 -36.79 -6.70 -40.33
N LEU A 97 -36.06 -6.27 -41.36
CA LEU A 97 -34.99 -7.09 -41.95
C LEU A 97 -33.62 -6.87 -41.27
N TRP A 98 -33.39 -5.68 -40.68
CA TRP A 98 -32.19 -5.37 -39.91
C TRP A 98 -32.16 -6.01 -38.51
N LEU A 99 -33.32 -6.29 -37.90
CA LEU A 99 -33.39 -6.96 -36.60
C LEU A 99 -33.00 -8.46 -36.67
N LEU A 100 -33.25 -9.13 -37.80
CA LEU A 100 -32.90 -10.56 -37.96
C LEU A 100 -31.41 -10.78 -38.25
N LEU A 101 -30.75 -9.86 -38.96
CA LEU A 101 -29.30 -9.92 -39.19
C LEU A 101 -28.48 -9.49 -37.96
N ALA A 102 -29.03 -8.61 -37.11
CA ALA A 102 -28.43 -8.26 -35.83
C ALA A 102 -28.47 -9.42 -34.81
N TRP A 103 -29.46 -10.32 -34.90
CA TRP A 103 -29.56 -11.50 -34.02
C TRP A 103 -28.62 -12.65 -34.42
N LEU A 104 -28.32 -12.82 -35.71
CA LEU A 104 -27.42 -13.89 -36.19
C LEU A 104 -25.92 -13.58 -36.05
N SER A 105 -25.53 -12.31 -35.92
CA SER A 105 -24.15 -11.92 -35.57
C SER A 105 -23.82 -11.99 -34.08
N PHE A 106 -24.78 -12.33 -33.22
CA PHE A 106 -24.57 -12.47 -31.77
C PHE A 106 -24.26 -13.92 -31.34
N LEU A 107 -24.11 -14.86 -32.29
CA LEU A 107 -23.98 -16.29 -32.02
C LEU A 107 -22.75 -16.94 -32.68
N PRO A 108 -21.54 -16.39 -32.48
CA PRO A 108 -20.49 -17.28 -31.98
C PRO A 108 -19.50 -16.56 -31.06
N LEU A 109 -19.80 -16.48 -29.76
CA LEU A 109 -18.78 -16.27 -28.72
C LEU A 109 -19.05 -17.04 -27.42
N ALA A 110 -19.93 -18.04 -27.48
CA ALA A 110 -20.08 -19.04 -26.43
C ALA A 110 -19.15 -20.21 -26.73
N PHE A 111 -17.85 -20.08 -26.45
CA PHE A 111 -16.94 -21.15 -25.99
C PHE A 111 -15.49 -20.61 -25.94
N GLY A 112 -15.25 -19.67 -25.04
CA GLY A 112 -13.91 -19.17 -24.72
C GLY A 112 -13.77 -19.06 -23.21
N GLY A 113 -13.97 -20.17 -22.49
CA GLY A 113 -13.76 -20.21 -21.05
C GLY A 113 -12.27 -20.14 -20.72
N THR A 114 -11.71 -18.93 -20.66
CA THR A 114 -10.43 -18.68 -19.98
C THR A 114 -10.72 -18.24 -18.55
N ALA A 115 -11.23 -19.17 -17.73
CA ALA A 115 -11.29 -18.99 -16.28
C ALA A 115 -10.24 -19.92 -15.66
N GLY A 116 -9.38 -19.39 -14.77
CA GLY A 116 -8.63 -20.25 -13.86
C GLY A 116 -7.26 -19.80 -13.37
N TRP A 117 -6.75 -18.60 -13.72
CA TRP A 117 -5.37 -18.22 -13.34
C TRP A 117 -5.26 -16.86 -12.63
N ALA A 118 -6.29 -16.00 -12.69
CA ALA A 118 -6.22 -14.67 -12.10
C ALA A 118 -6.43 -14.66 -10.57
N GLU A 119 -7.33 -15.51 -10.06
CA GLU A 119 -7.72 -15.51 -8.64
C GLU A 119 -6.62 -16.07 -7.73
N THR A 120 -5.94 -17.14 -8.16
CA THR A 120 -4.83 -17.74 -7.42
C THR A 120 -3.57 -16.88 -7.43
N ALA A 121 -3.35 -16.13 -8.52
CA ALA A 121 -2.23 -15.21 -8.63
C ALA A 121 -2.35 -14.03 -7.65
N ASP A 122 -3.56 -13.48 -7.49
CA ASP A 122 -3.83 -12.37 -6.57
C ASP A 122 -3.62 -12.78 -5.10
N GLU A 123 -4.17 -13.93 -4.68
CA GLU A 123 -3.98 -14.45 -3.32
C GLU A 123 -2.49 -14.68 -3.00
N SER A 124 -1.74 -15.22 -3.95
CA SER A 124 -0.32 -15.52 -3.79
C SER A 124 0.54 -14.26 -3.67
N GLU A 125 0.21 -13.23 -4.45
CA GLU A 125 0.86 -11.92 -4.38
C GLU A 125 0.55 -11.22 -3.05
N LEU A 126 -0.70 -11.32 -2.58
CA LEU A 126 -1.10 -10.82 -1.27
C LEU A 126 -0.35 -11.54 -0.14
N LYS A 127 -0.29 -12.88 -0.16
CA LYS A 127 0.51 -13.68 0.80
C LYS A 127 1.99 -13.27 0.79
N ALA A 128 2.58 -13.07 -0.38
CA ALA A 128 3.96 -12.59 -0.50
C ALA A 128 4.16 -11.21 0.14
N ALA A 129 3.22 -10.28 -0.06
CA ALA A 129 3.26 -8.96 0.57
C ALA A 129 3.18 -9.06 2.11
N TYR A 130 2.31 -9.93 2.64
CA TYR A 130 2.24 -10.22 4.07
C TYR A 130 3.54 -10.82 4.61
N ILE A 131 4.13 -11.82 3.93
CA ILE A 131 5.41 -12.43 4.33
C ILE A 131 6.52 -11.39 4.41
N TYR A 132 6.61 -10.50 3.41
CA TYR A 132 7.56 -9.39 3.45
C TYR A 132 7.30 -8.45 4.64
N ARG A 133 6.02 -8.16 4.92
CA ARG A 133 5.63 -7.32 6.05
C ARG A 133 5.96 -7.96 7.40
N PHE A 134 5.80 -9.28 7.53
CA PHE A 134 6.19 -10.02 8.72
C PHE A 134 7.69 -9.90 8.98
N ALA A 135 8.51 -9.99 7.94
CA ALA A 135 9.95 -9.78 8.06
C ALA A 135 10.32 -8.36 8.53
N GLN A 136 9.61 -7.34 8.06
CA GLN A 136 9.81 -5.95 8.51
C GLN A 136 9.47 -5.74 9.99
N PHE A 137 8.58 -6.56 10.54
CA PHE A 137 8.10 -6.46 11.92
C PHE A 137 8.67 -7.50 12.88
N THR A 138 9.61 -8.30 12.38
CA THR A 138 10.33 -9.30 13.16
C THR A 138 11.76 -8.81 13.33
N THR A 139 12.32 -8.97 14.52
CA THR A 139 13.71 -8.72 14.82
C THR A 139 14.39 -10.04 15.14
N TRP A 140 15.52 -10.30 14.48
CA TRP A 140 16.36 -11.47 14.74
C TRP A 140 17.41 -11.08 15.79
N ALA A 141 17.77 -12.03 16.67
CA ALA A 141 18.79 -11.81 17.69
C ALA A 141 20.16 -11.46 17.07
N GLU A 142 20.51 -12.14 15.99
CA GLU A 142 21.64 -11.79 15.14
C GLU A 142 21.12 -11.12 13.86
N PRO A 143 21.57 -9.89 13.54
CA PRO A 143 21.07 -9.19 12.38
C PRO A 143 21.53 -9.88 11.08
N PRO A 144 20.68 -9.89 10.03
CA PRO A 144 21.04 -10.42 8.72
C PRO A 144 22.25 -9.65 8.16
N SER A 145 23.31 -10.37 7.78
CA SER A 145 24.51 -9.76 7.18
C SER A 145 24.51 -9.92 5.66
N GLY A 146 24.67 -8.82 4.93
CA GLY A 146 24.83 -8.79 3.47
C GLY A 146 23.57 -9.03 2.65
N LYS A 147 22.72 -9.98 3.02
CA LYS A 147 21.46 -10.32 2.32
C LYS A 147 20.39 -10.85 3.25
N PHE A 148 19.13 -10.71 2.84
CA PHE A 148 17.98 -11.25 3.54
C PHE A 148 17.30 -12.32 2.69
N ASP A 149 17.52 -13.58 3.05
CA ASP A 149 17.01 -14.74 2.31
C ASP A 149 15.57 -15.10 2.73
N PHE A 150 14.63 -14.90 1.81
CA PHE A 150 13.29 -15.47 1.84
C PHE A 150 13.28 -16.79 1.09
N CYS A 151 12.92 -17.86 1.78
CA CYS A 151 12.88 -19.20 1.21
C CYS A 151 11.45 -19.69 1.03
N VAL A 152 11.24 -20.46 -0.02
CA VAL A 152 9.95 -21.07 -0.36
C VAL A 152 10.17 -22.55 -0.57
N GLN A 153 9.40 -23.38 0.14
CA GLN A 153 9.37 -24.83 -0.03
C GLN A 153 8.83 -25.17 -1.42
N GLY A 154 9.61 -25.90 -2.22
CA GLY A 154 9.20 -26.37 -3.54
C GLY A 154 8.87 -25.23 -4.50
N GLN A 155 8.16 -25.57 -5.59
CA GLN A 155 7.68 -24.56 -6.53
C GLN A 155 6.31 -24.05 -6.11
N HIS A 156 6.23 -22.76 -5.78
CA HIS A 156 4.99 -22.12 -5.32
C HIS A 156 4.87 -20.69 -5.86
N SER A 157 3.65 -20.26 -6.18
CA SER A 157 3.31 -18.94 -6.73
C SER A 157 3.69 -17.78 -5.82
N VAL A 158 3.66 -17.97 -4.51
CA VAL A 158 4.17 -16.99 -3.51
C VAL A 158 5.63 -16.63 -3.78
N GLY A 159 6.44 -17.57 -4.29
CA GLY A 159 7.82 -17.28 -4.69
C GLY A 159 7.91 -16.24 -5.80
N GLU A 160 6.98 -16.23 -6.76
CA GLU A 160 6.91 -15.18 -7.80
C GLU A 160 6.52 -13.83 -7.21
N GLY A 161 5.53 -13.81 -6.31
CA GLY A 161 5.13 -12.60 -5.58
C GLY A 161 6.30 -11.99 -4.80
N LEU A 162 7.08 -12.82 -4.10
CA LEU A 162 8.29 -12.37 -3.38
C LEU A 162 9.37 -11.87 -4.35
N ARG A 163 9.53 -12.47 -5.53
CA ARG A 163 10.49 -12.01 -6.54
C ARG A 163 10.17 -10.62 -7.08
N LYS A 164 8.90 -10.22 -7.12
CA LYS A 164 8.49 -8.84 -7.47
C LYS A 164 9.01 -7.81 -6.47
N LEU A 165 9.40 -8.23 -5.26
CA LEU A 165 9.94 -7.37 -4.20
C LEU A 165 11.47 -7.25 -4.24
N ARG A 166 12.14 -7.84 -5.25
CA ARG A 166 13.59 -7.66 -5.48
C ARG A 166 13.94 -6.17 -5.58
N GLY A 167 15.07 -5.80 -4.99
CA GLY A 167 15.52 -4.40 -4.87
C GLY A 167 14.99 -3.67 -3.64
N LYS A 168 14.00 -4.22 -2.92
CA LYS A 168 13.67 -3.78 -1.57
C LYS A 168 14.68 -4.34 -0.56
N THR A 169 14.65 -3.76 0.64
CA THR A 169 15.48 -4.19 1.76
C THR A 169 14.61 -4.57 2.97
N VAL A 170 15.15 -5.45 3.82
CA VAL A 170 14.64 -5.74 5.17
C VAL A 170 15.80 -5.52 6.13
N GLN A 171 15.62 -4.67 7.14
CA GLN A 171 16.68 -4.31 8.11
C GLN A 171 18.00 -3.87 7.45
N GLY A 172 17.92 -3.17 6.31
CA GLY A 172 19.10 -2.71 5.56
C GLY A 172 19.74 -3.76 4.65
N ALA A 173 19.33 -5.03 4.72
CA ALA A 173 19.80 -6.09 3.84
C ALA A 173 18.89 -6.25 2.60
N PRO A 174 19.44 -6.42 1.39
CA PRO A 174 18.67 -6.64 0.17
C PRO A 174 17.89 -7.96 0.21
N VAL A 175 16.70 -7.97 -0.39
CA VAL A 175 15.83 -9.14 -0.48
C VAL A 175 16.35 -10.14 -1.52
N HIS A 176 16.55 -11.39 -1.10
CA HIS A 176 16.85 -12.53 -1.95
C HIS A 176 15.76 -13.59 -1.79
N VAL A 177 15.36 -14.23 -2.89
CA VAL A 177 14.30 -15.26 -2.88
C VAL A 177 14.90 -16.57 -3.37
N VAL A 178 14.81 -17.60 -2.55
CA VAL A 178 15.44 -18.91 -2.77
C VAL A 178 14.38 -20.01 -2.74
N ARG A 179 14.46 -20.94 -3.67
CA ARG A 179 13.65 -22.17 -3.65
C ARG A 179 14.40 -23.23 -2.87
N VAL A 180 13.74 -23.91 -1.95
CA VAL A 180 14.34 -24.98 -1.14
C VAL A 180 13.47 -26.23 -1.19
N ASP A 181 14.10 -27.39 -1.30
CA ASP A 181 13.40 -28.69 -1.36
C ASP A 181 13.66 -29.57 -0.14
N SER A 182 14.58 -29.17 0.75
CA SER A 182 14.86 -29.90 1.98
C SER A 182 15.16 -28.95 3.15
N PRO A 183 14.97 -29.42 4.40
CA PRO A 183 15.30 -28.64 5.58
C PRO A 183 16.77 -28.21 5.64
N GLU A 184 17.69 -29.03 5.11
CA GLU A 184 19.13 -28.73 5.05
C GLU A 184 19.39 -27.49 4.20
N ALA A 185 18.76 -27.41 3.02
CA ALA A 185 18.89 -26.27 2.12
C ALA A 185 18.27 -24.99 2.73
N ALA A 186 17.35 -25.14 3.67
CA ALA A 186 16.68 -24.02 4.32
C ALA A 186 17.43 -23.43 5.52
N LYS A 187 18.57 -24.00 5.92
CA LYS A 187 19.32 -23.56 7.12
C LYS A 187 19.84 -22.12 7.07
N THR A 188 20.00 -21.55 5.88
CA THR A 188 20.47 -20.16 5.69
C THR A 188 19.33 -19.15 5.52
N CYS A 189 18.09 -19.60 5.58
CA CYS A 189 16.92 -18.75 5.38
C CYS A 189 16.65 -17.89 6.60
N HIS A 190 16.21 -16.65 6.39
CA HIS A 190 15.73 -15.81 7.49
C HIS A 190 14.23 -16.03 7.69
N VAL A 191 13.51 -16.14 6.57
CA VAL A 191 12.08 -16.44 6.53
C VAL A 191 11.87 -17.65 5.63
N LEU A 192 11.09 -18.61 6.07
CA LEU A 192 10.75 -19.80 5.28
C LEU A 192 9.23 -19.92 5.18
N PHE A 193 8.72 -19.93 3.96
CA PHE A 193 7.34 -20.27 3.66
C PHE A 193 7.20 -21.76 3.36
N LEU A 194 6.40 -22.44 4.17
CA LEU A 194 6.09 -23.87 4.09
C LEU A 194 4.66 -24.07 3.58
N HIS A 195 4.51 -24.90 2.56
CA HIS A 195 3.22 -25.35 2.03
C HIS A 195 3.25 -26.87 1.79
N PRO A 196 3.44 -27.69 2.84
CA PRO A 196 3.51 -29.13 2.70
C PRO A 196 2.13 -29.71 2.39
N ALA A 197 2.09 -30.69 1.49
CA ALA A 197 0.85 -31.39 1.13
C ALA A 197 0.39 -32.36 2.24
N LYS A 198 1.31 -32.80 3.11
CA LYS A 198 1.05 -33.76 4.19
C LYS A 198 1.54 -33.23 5.52
N ARG A 199 0.78 -33.50 6.58
CA ARG A 199 1.19 -33.18 7.95
C ARG A 199 2.53 -33.80 8.35
N SER A 200 2.82 -35.02 7.92
CA SER A 200 4.09 -35.69 8.24
C SER A 200 5.31 -34.92 7.71
N GLU A 201 5.19 -34.34 6.52
CA GLU A 201 6.23 -33.50 5.92
C GLU A 201 6.37 -32.20 6.72
N LEU A 202 5.26 -31.54 7.09
CA LEU A 202 5.30 -30.37 7.95
C LEU A 202 6.07 -30.61 9.26
N VAL A 203 5.80 -31.75 9.93
CA VAL A 203 6.47 -32.14 11.17
C VAL A 203 7.97 -32.34 10.96
N GLU A 204 8.37 -32.96 9.86
CA GLU A 204 9.78 -33.13 9.49
C GLU A 204 10.47 -31.78 9.33
N TRP A 205 9.88 -30.85 8.58
CA TRP A 205 10.43 -29.50 8.38
C TRP A 205 10.55 -28.71 9.69
N VAL A 206 9.51 -28.71 10.52
CA VAL A 206 9.52 -27.97 11.80
C VAL A 206 10.56 -28.57 12.76
N SER A 207 10.62 -29.90 12.88
CA SER A 207 11.57 -30.56 13.80
C SER A 207 13.03 -30.34 13.38
N ALA A 208 13.33 -30.42 12.08
CA ALA A 208 14.67 -30.18 11.56
C ALA A 208 15.16 -28.73 11.75
N LEU A 209 14.23 -27.78 11.84
CA LEU A 209 14.53 -26.33 11.94
C LEU A 209 14.32 -25.75 13.35
N ALA A 210 13.90 -26.55 14.33
CA ALA A 210 13.52 -26.08 15.66
C ALA A 210 14.61 -25.28 16.41
N ALA A 211 15.90 -25.57 16.17
CA ALA A 211 17.04 -24.90 16.80
C ALA A 211 17.58 -23.70 16.00
N ARG A 212 16.86 -23.24 14.97
CA ARG A 212 17.32 -22.19 14.05
C ARG A 212 16.50 -20.92 14.22
N THR A 213 17.16 -19.78 14.03
CA THR A 213 16.53 -18.45 14.07
C THR A 213 15.86 -18.12 12.73
N ILE A 214 14.86 -18.93 12.36
CA ILE A 214 14.12 -18.81 11.09
C ILE A 214 12.66 -18.51 11.40
N LEU A 215 12.12 -17.47 10.78
CA LEU A 215 10.69 -17.20 10.86
C LEU A 215 9.94 -18.17 9.94
N LEU A 216 9.30 -19.18 10.54
CA LEU A 216 8.48 -20.15 9.83
C LEU A 216 7.09 -19.57 9.59
N VAL A 217 6.68 -19.54 8.31
CA VAL A 217 5.35 -19.11 7.88
C VAL A 217 4.71 -20.24 7.08
N SER A 218 3.45 -20.54 7.33
CA SER A 218 2.73 -21.56 6.56
C SER A 218 1.26 -21.18 6.35
N ASP A 219 0.62 -21.75 5.35
CA ASP A 219 -0.83 -21.72 5.13
C ASP A 219 -1.46 -23.12 5.22
N SER A 220 -0.69 -24.11 5.67
CA SER A 220 -1.21 -25.47 5.92
C SER A 220 -2.14 -25.47 7.15
N PRO A 221 -3.28 -26.17 7.11
CA PRO A 221 -4.25 -26.19 8.21
C PRO A 221 -3.68 -26.81 9.51
N ASP A 222 -2.71 -27.71 9.41
CA ASP A 222 -2.06 -28.35 10.55
C ASP A 222 -0.95 -27.49 11.19
N ALA A 223 -0.47 -26.44 10.50
CA ALA A 223 0.71 -25.65 10.88
C ALA A 223 0.62 -25.05 12.29
N PHE A 224 -0.57 -24.62 12.71
CA PHE A 224 -0.72 -23.96 14.01
C PHE A 224 -0.64 -24.97 15.18
N GLN A 225 -0.95 -26.24 14.92
CA GLN A 225 -0.77 -27.31 15.90
C GLN A 225 0.66 -27.83 15.91
N GLU A 226 1.34 -27.80 14.76
CA GLU A 226 2.75 -28.18 14.63
C GLU A 226 3.72 -27.04 14.96
N ASN A 227 3.33 -26.11 15.83
CA ASN A 227 4.18 -25.02 16.33
C ASN A 227 4.85 -24.17 15.25
N VAL A 228 4.24 -23.97 14.07
CA VAL A 228 4.71 -22.96 13.13
C VAL A 228 4.48 -21.55 13.71
N THR A 229 5.44 -20.65 13.51
CA THR A 229 5.43 -19.32 14.14
C THR A 229 4.28 -18.45 13.64
N ILE A 230 4.04 -18.40 12.33
CA ILE A 230 2.95 -17.65 11.71
C ILE A 230 2.19 -18.56 10.78
N VAL A 231 0.86 -18.59 10.92
CA VAL A 231 -0.01 -19.41 10.08
C VAL A 231 -1.06 -18.54 9.44
N PHE A 232 -1.13 -18.52 8.11
CA PHE A 232 -2.22 -17.88 7.40
C PHE A 232 -3.53 -18.60 7.73
N ALA A 233 -4.55 -17.83 8.05
CA ALA A 233 -5.89 -18.34 8.29
C ALA A 233 -6.74 -18.15 7.03
N VAL A 234 -7.54 -19.16 6.72
CA VAL A 234 -8.47 -19.14 5.59
C VAL A 234 -9.71 -18.36 6.01
N GLU A 235 -9.93 -17.19 5.41
CA GLU A 235 -11.17 -16.43 5.52
C GLU A 235 -11.70 -16.08 4.13
N PRO A 236 -13.05 -16.03 3.92
CA PRO A 236 -13.64 -15.94 2.59
C PRO A 236 -13.23 -14.71 1.76
N ASN A 237 -12.91 -13.59 2.42
CA ASN A 237 -12.73 -12.29 1.76
C ASN A 237 -11.48 -11.52 2.21
N ARG A 238 -10.59 -12.14 3.02
CA ARG A 238 -9.36 -11.49 3.47
C ARG A 238 -8.34 -12.50 3.92
N VAL A 239 -7.07 -12.15 3.77
CA VAL A 239 -5.95 -12.91 4.34
C VAL A 239 -5.77 -12.45 5.79
N THR A 240 -6.02 -13.35 6.74
CA THR A 240 -5.69 -13.17 8.16
C THR A 240 -4.60 -14.15 8.58
N PHE A 241 -4.08 -14.01 9.80
CA PHE A 241 -3.01 -14.88 10.28
C PHE A 241 -3.07 -15.07 11.80
N LYS A 242 -2.54 -16.19 12.24
CA LYS A 242 -2.34 -16.58 13.63
C LYS A 242 -0.86 -16.55 13.97
N ILE A 243 -0.53 -16.27 15.22
CA ILE A 243 0.86 -16.18 15.69
C ILE A 243 1.06 -17.10 16.89
N ASN A 244 2.08 -17.95 16.82
CA ASN A 244 2.63 -18.63 17.99
C ASN A 244 3.83 -17.81 18.51
N LEU A 245 3.54 -16.94 19.47
CA LEU A 245 4.52 -16.05 20.10
C LEU A 245 5.47 -16.82 21.00
N SER A 246 5.01 -17.93 21.60
CA SER A 246 5.89 -18.82 22.37
C SER A 246 6.99 -19.43 21.48
N GLN A 247 6.63 -19.90 20.28
CA GLN A 247 7.60 -20.42 19.31
C GLN A 247 8.52 -19.32 18.77
N ALA A 248 7.99 -18.13 18.48
CA ALA A 248 8.82 -17.00 18.01
C ALA A 248 9.96 -16.74 19.00
N ARG A 249 9.64 -16.64 20.30
CA ARG A 249 10.63 -16.43 21.36
C ARG A 249 11.60 -17.60 21.50
N ALA A 250 11.11 -18.83 21.43
CA ALA A 250 11.96 -20.03 21.48
C ALA A 250 12.98 -20.07 20.33
N SER A 251 12.62 -19.52 19.17
CA SER A 251 13.49 -19.42 17.99
C SER A 251 14.38 -18.16 18.00
N GLY A 252 14.35 -17.34 19.06
CA GLY A 252 15.13 -16.10 19.15
C GLY A 252 14.59 -14.95 18.29
N LEU A 253 13.29 -14.98 17.96
CA LEU A 253 12.60 -13.97 17.16
C LEU A 253 11.74 -13.05 18.03
N PHE A 254 11.87 -11.76 17.83
CA PHE A 254 11.09 -10.75 18.53
C PHE A 254 10.10 -10.08 17.56
N LEU A 255 8.81 -10.32 17.78
CA LEU A 255 7.74 -9.75 16.96
C LEU A 255 7.28 -8.41 17.53
N SER A 256 7.11 -7.41 16.66
CA SER A 256 6.64 -6.08 17.08
C SER A 256 5.18 -6.11 17.54
N ALA A 257 4.85 -5.27 18.52
CA ALA A 257 3.47 -5.13 19.00
C ALA A 257 2.49 -4.68 17.90
N GLN A 258 2.96 -3.97 16.87
CA GLN A 258 2.13 -3.54 15.75
C GLN A 258 1.63 -4.74 14.93
N MET A 259 2.47 -5.75 14.73
CA MET A 259 2.12 -6.98 14.03
C MET A 259 1.14 -7.83 14.84
N LEU A 260 1.36 -7.96 16.15
CA LEU A 260 0.49 -8.73 17.04
C LEU A 260 -0.95 -8.20 17.05
N LYS A 261 -1.14 -6.87 16.93
CA LYS A 261 -2.48 -6.25 16.86
C LYS A 261 -3.30 -6.66 15.64
N LEU A 262 -2.65 -7.14 14.58
CA LEU A 262 -3.29 -7.53 13.34
C LEU A 262 -3.56 -9.04 13.28
N ALA A 263 -3.02 -9.81 14.23
CA ALA A 263 -3.23 -11.26 14.30
C ALA A 263 -4.64 -11.58 14.75
N GLN A 264 -5.23 -12.62 14.16
CA GLN A 264 -6.53 -13.16 14.56
C GLN A 264 -6.44 -13.90 15.90
N GLU A 265 -5.34 -14.64 16.11
CA GLU A 265 -5.11 -15.48 17.28
C GLU A 265 -3.63 -15.44 17.67
N ILE A 266 -3.35 -15.42 18.97
CA ILE A 266 -2.00 -15.43 19.53
C ILE A 266 -1.91 -16.50 20.62
N ARG A 267 -0.87 -17.34 20.56
CA ARG A 267 -0.50 -18.33 21.59
C ARG A 267 0.90 -18.04 22.12
#